data_AF-A0A645G508-F1
#
_entry.id   AF-A0A645G508-F1
#
_cell.length_a   1.000
_cell.length_b   1.000
_cell.length_c   1.000
_cell.angle_alpha   90.00
_cell.angle_beta   90.00
_cell.angle_gamma   90.00
#
_symmetry.space_group_name_H-M   'P 1'
#
loop_
_entity.id
_entity.type
_entity.pdbx_description
1 polymer ?
#
loop_
_entity_poly.entity_id
_entity_poly.type
_entity_poly.pdbx_seq_one_letter_code
_entity_poly.pdbx_strand_id
1 'polypeptide(L)'
;MVTEEAQDLSALVNVNGNGRCAITLDPKTRLPGQQPYQGIVPLNGEHGQKLEKLSDVLQQYMRHSEQLDTTLVLAANDEVAAGLLIQRMPVKGEGNLQAASSADTEADQMDENEDYNRIATLAASLTRDELLTLDVDTILRRLFWEEKLLRFVLQQGEDGPRFACTCSRERVSNMLRNLGEEEVRSVLEERGAVEVGCEFCGQQYRYDAVDAAQLFTGLVKQPPGSPNIQ
;
A
#
# COMPACT_ATOMS: atom_id res chain seq x y z
N MET A 1 18.37 18.35 24.53
CA MET A 1 17.51 17.32 23.92
C MET A 1 16.73 18.03 22.83
N VAL A 2 17.12 17.83 21.58
CA VAL A 2 16.35 18.31 20.43
C VAL A 2 15.18 17.35 20.32
N THR A 3 13.98 17.79 20.66
CA THR A 3 12.76 17.11 20.25
C THR A 3 12.73 17.18 18.73
N GLU A 4 13.02 16.08 18.03
CA GLU A 4 12.71 15.95 16.62
C GLU A 4 11.19 16.08 16.48
N GLU A 5 10.73 17.29 16.15
CA GLU A 5 9.35 17.52 15.74
C GLU A 5 9.15 16.71 14.45
N ALA A 6 8.34 15.66 14.54
CA ALA A 6 7.90 14.91 13.37
C ALA A 6 7.26 15.92 12.39
N GLN A 7 7.86 16.08 11.21
CA GLN A 7 7.31 16.98 10.20
C GLN A 7 5.97 16.45 9.72
N ASP A 8 4.98 17.33 9.68
CA ASP A 8 3.66 16.98 9.17
C ASP A 8 3.72 16.60 7.68
N LEU A 9 2.77 15.75 7.24
CA LEU A 9 2.70 15.26 5.86
C LEU A 9 2.72 16.42 4.85
N SER A 10 2.03 17.52 5.16
CA SER A 10 1.91 18.63 4.23
C SER A 10 3.24 19.37 4.01
N ALA A 11 4.12 19.41 5.02
CA ALA A 11 5.46 19.97 4.90
C ALA A 11 6.37 19.12 4.01
N LEU A 12 6.17 17.80 4.00
CA LEU A 12 6.98 16.85 3.22
C LEU A 12 6.56 16.80 1.75
N VAL A 13 5.25 16.71 1.49
CA VAL A 13 4.74 16.36 0.14
C VAL A 13 3.63 17.29 -0.39
N ASN A 14 3.18 18.28 0.39
CA ASN A 14 2.11 19.21 -0.03
C ASN A 14 2.40 20.69 0.29
N VAL A 15 3.66 21.13 0.17
CA VAL A 15 4.10 22.50 0.50
C VAL A 15 3.28 23.56 -0.27
N ASN A 16 2.97 23.30 -1.54
CA ASN A 16 2.23 24.22 -2.40
C ASN A 16 0.70 24.01 -2.37
N GLY A 17 0.19 23.04 -1.61
CA GLY A 17 -1.26 22.78 -1.51
C GLY A 17 -1.90 22.16 -2.75
N ASN A 18 -1.11 21.71 -3.72
CA ASN A 18 -1.58 21.09 -4.98
C ASN A 18 -1.25 19.59 -5.07
N GLY A 19 -0.76 19.00 -3.97
CA GLY A 19 -0.39 17.60 -3.90
C GLY A 19 -1.60 16.67 -4.00
N ARG A 20 -1.37 15.47 -4.52
CA ARG A 20 -2.40 14.43 -4.67
C ARG A 20 -1.84 13.09 -4.21
N CYS A 21 -2.70 12.26 -3.64
CA CYS A 21 -2.42 10.87 -3.35
C CYS A 21 -3.08 10.00 -4.43
N ALA A 22 -2.29 9.14 -5.07
CA ALA A 22 -2.79 8.16 -6.01
C ALA A 22 -2.64 6.76 -5.40
N ILE A 23 -3.74 6.01 -5.37
CA ILE A 23 -3.76 4.60 -4.93
C ILE A 23 -4.05 3.75 -6.16
N THR A 24 -3.16 2.80 -6.44
CA THR A 24 -3.25 1.92 -7.61
C THR A 24 -3.43 0.48 -7.16
N LEU A 25 -4.53 -0.13 -7.61
CA LEU A 25 -4.86 -1.53 -7.38
C LEU A 25 -4.54 -2.32 -8.66
N ASP A 26 -3.46 -3.09 -8.61
CA ASP A 26 -3.02 -3.98 -9.70
C ASP A 26 -3.09 -5.45 -9.24
N PRO A 27 -4.20 -6.16 -9.52
CA PRO A 27 -4.36 -7.55 -9.08
C PRO A 27 -3.46 -8.49 -9.88
N LYS A 28 -2.86 -9.49 -9.22
CA LYS A 28 -2.03 -10.52 -9.89
C LYS A 28 -2.79 -11.31 -10.96
N THR A 29 -4.11 -11.36 -10.87
CA THR A 29 -5.01 -12.05 -11.81
C THR A 29 -5.46 -11.16 -12.99
N ARG A 30 -4.84 -9.99 -13.18
CA ARG A 30 -5.17 -9.06 -14.27
C ARG A 30 -5.00 -9.73 -15.64
N LEU A 31 -6.03 -9.61 -16.48
CA LEU A 31 -5.98 -10.13 -17.85
C LEU A 31 -5.07 -9.25 -18.74
N PRO A 32 -4.43 -9.81 -19.78
CA PRO A 32 -3.67 -9.03 -20.74
C PRO A 32 -4.51 -7.90 -21.35
N GLY A 33 -4.04 -6.66 -21.24
CA GLY A 33 -4.71 -5.46 -21.75
C GLY A 33 -5.66 -4.74 -20.76
N GLN A 34 -6.00 -5.36 -19.64
CA GLN A 34 -6.77 -4.69 -18.58
C GLN A 34 -5.89 -3.65 -17.88
N GLN A 35 -6.37 -2.43 -17.66
CA GLN A 35 -5.62 -1.39 -16.94
C GLN A 35 -5.79 -1.56 -15.42
N PRO A 36 -4.77 -1.23 -14.61
CA PRO A 36 -4.93 -1.20 -13.16
C PRO A 36 -5.95 -0.13 -12.78
N TYR A 37 -6.68 -0.37 -11.69
CA TYR A 37 -7.57 0.64 -11.14
C TYR A 37 -6.74 1.68 -10.38
N GLN A 38 -7.01 2.96 -10.60
CA GLN A 38 -6.33 4.04 -9.90
C GLN A 38 -7.35 5.07 -9.42
N GLY A 39 -7.40 5.27 -8.10
CA GLY A 39 -8.11 6.39 -7.49
C GLY A 39 -7.14 7.48 -7.06
N ILE A 40 -7.51 8.74 -7.29
CA ILE A 40 -6.69 9.91 -6.98
C ILE A 40 -7.50 10.85 -6.10
N VAL A 41 -6.94 11.22 -4.95
CA VAL A 41 -7.53 12.20 -4.03
C VAL A 41 -6.57 13.35 -3.75
N PRO A 42 -7.07 14.58 -3.54
CA PRO A 42 -6.23 15.70 -3.14
C PRO A 42 -5.65 15.45 -1.74
N LEU A 43 -4.46 16.01 -1.47
CA LEU A 43 -3.87 16.06 -0.12
C LEU A 43 -4.45 17.21 0.74
N ASN A 44 -5.61 17.72 0.34
CA ASN A 44 -6.35 18.78 0.99
C ASN A 44 -7.71 18.23 1.38
N GLY A 45 -8.17 18.58 2.57
CA GLY A 45 -9.50 18.24 3.07
C GLY A 45 -10.60 18.98 2.32
N GLU A 46 -11.85 18.64 2.64
CA GLU A 46 -13.05 19.17 1.99
C GLU A 46 -13.17 20.70 2.04
N HIS A 47 -12.58 21.34 3.05
CA HIS A 47 -12.59 22.80 3.24
C HIS A 47 -11.31 23.47 2.71
N GLY A 48 -10.50 22.76 1.93
CA GLY A 48 -9.25 23.26 1.33
C GLY A 48 -8.05 23.29 2.27
N GLN A 49 -8.21 22.93 3.54
CA GLN A 49 -7.12 22.81 4.50
C GLN A 49 -6.18 21.67 4.10
N LYS A 50 -4.88 21.83 4.37
CA LYS A 50 -3.91 20.76 4.11
C LYS A 50 -4.11 19.64 5.11
N LEU A 51 -4.01 18.39 4.63
CA LEU A 51 -4.03 17.23 5.51
C LEU A 51 -2.62 16.99 6.06
N GLU A 52 -2.51 16.97 7.38
CA GLU A 52 -1.24 16.80 8.08
C GLU A 52 -0.89 15.33 8.35
N LYS A 53 -1.88 14.43 8.24
CA LYS A 53 -1.71 13.00 8.50
C LYS A 53 -2.08 12.15 7.28
N LEU A 54 -1.26 11.13 7.04
CA LEU A 54 -1.54 10.14 6.01
C LEU A 54 -2.84 9.36 6.29
N SER A 55 -3.16 9.14 7.57
CA SER A 55 -4.41 8.51 7.97
C SER A 55 -5.64 9.24 7.43
N ASP A 56 -5.61 10.57 7.40
CA ASP A 56 -6.76 11.38 6.99
C ASP A 56 -6.92 11.33 5.46
N VAL A 57 -5.80 11.31 4.73
CA VAL A 57 -5.79 11.12 3.27
C VAL A 57 -6.37 9.76 2.89
N LEU A 58 -5.96 8.69 3.59
CA LEU A 58 -6.45 7.33 3.34
C LEU A 58 -7.94 7.19 3.70
N GLN A 59 -8.39 7.78 4.81
CA GLN A 59 -9.82 7.81 5.16
C GLN A 59 -10.63 8.59 4.12
N GLN A 60 -10.10 9.72 3.64
CA GLN A 60 -10.72 10.48 2.55
C GLN A 60 -10.83 9.64 1.27
N TYR A 61 -9.78 8.91 0.90
CA TYR A 61 -9.82 7.97 -0.22
C TYR A 61 -10.92 6.91 -0.05
N MET A 62 -10.97 6.24 1.11
CA MET A 62 -11.96 5.18 1.36
C MET A 62 -13.39 5.72 1.27
N ARG A 63 -13.64 6.92 1.80
CA ARG A 63 -14.96 7.56 1.70
C ARG A 63 -15.34 7.92 0.25
N HIS A 64 -14.42 8.51 -0.51
CA HIS A 64 -14.73 9.08 -1.82
C HIS A 64 -14.65 8.06 -2.97
N SER A 65 -13.69 7.16 -2.92
CA SER A 65 -13.42 6.20 -4.00
C SER A 65 -14.03 4.83 -3.74
N GLU A 66 -14.00 4.35 -2.49
CA GLU A 66 -14.53 3.02 -2.12
C GLU A 66 -15.94 3.07 -1.52
N GLN A 67 -16.43 4.27 -1.14
CA GLN A 67 -17.71 4.47 -0.44
C GLN A 67 -17.81 3.66 0.87
N LEU A 68 -16.69 3.53 1.58
CA LEU A 68 -16.60 2.82 2.84
C LEU A 68 -16.23 3.78 3.98
N ASP A 69 -17.06 3.79 5.02
CA ASP A 69 -16.70 4.44 6.27
C ASP A 69 -15.54 3.67 6.91
N THR A 70 -14.40 4.37 6.98
CA THR A 70 -13.16 3.83 7.49
C THR A 70 -12.57 4.82 8.49
N THR A 71 -12.13 4.31 9.63
CA THR A 71 -11.32 5.03 10.62
C THR A 71 -9.94 4.39 10.67
N LEU A 72 -8.91 5.23 10.52
CA LEU A 72 -7.52 4.78 10.50
C LEU A 72 -6.71 5.56 11.53
N VAL A 73 -6.07 4.83 12.44
CA VAL A 73 -5.13 5.39 13.43
C VAL A 73 -3.77 4.82 13.12
N LEU A 74 -2.78 5.68 12.90
CA LEU A 74 -1.41 5.28 12.55
C LEU A 74 -0.42 5.95 13.50
N ALA A 75 0.59 5.21 13.93
CA ALA A 75 1.72 5.73 14.67
C ALA A 75 3.00 5.02 14.24
N ALA A 76 4.11 5.74 14.23
CA ALA A 76 5.43 5.17 14.00
C ALA A 76 6.51 5.95 14.75
N ASN A 77 7.51 5.24 15.28
CA ASN A 77 8.77 5.78 15.79
C ASN A 77 9.95 5.05 15.11
N ASP A 78 11.16 5.23 15.64
CA ASP A 78 12.38 4.65 15.04
C ASP A 78 12.44 3.11 15.10
N GLU A 79 11.61 2.48 15.93
CA GLU A 79 11.63 1.04 16.19
C GLU A 79 10.38 0.31 15.67
N VAL A 80 9.22 0.96 15.72
CA VAL A 80 7.91 0.35 15.51
C VAL A 80 7.03 1.25 14.66
N ALA A 81 6.32 0.66 13.70
CA ALA A 81 5.19 1.26 13.02
C ALA A 81 3.94 0.39 13.26
N ALA A 82 2.87 1.01 13.72
CA ALA A 82 1.63 0.33 14.10
C ALA A 82 0.41 1.11 13.61
N GLY A 83 -0.70 0.39 13.44
CA GLY A 83 -1.94 0.98 12.96
C GLY A 83 -3.17 0.16 13.36
N LEU A 84 -4.29 0.87 13.51
CA LEU A 84 -5.62 0.30 13.70
C LEU A 84 -6.52 0.80 12.58
N LEU A 85 -7.16 -0.13 11.88
CA LEU A 85 -8.15 0.14 10.83
C LEU A 85 -9.50 -0.41 11.28
N ILE A 86 -10.50 0.46 11.37
CA ILE A 86 -11.90 0.10 11.53
C ILE A 86 -12.59 0.39 10.21
N GLN A 87 -13.28 -0.60 9.64
CA GLN A 87 -13.99 -0.45 8.40
C GLN A 87 -15.37 -1.10 8.51
N ARG A 88 -16.39 -0.36 8.06
CA ARG A 88 -17.74 -0.91 7.98
C ARG A 88 -17.85 -1.87 6.80
N MET A 89 -18.34 -3.07 7.06
CA MET A 89 -18.63 -4.04 6.01
C MET A 89 -20.01 -3.78 5.39
N PRO A 90 -20.17 -3.89 4.06
CA PRO A 90 -21.48 -3.77 3.44
C PRO A 90 -22.39 -4.95 3.84
N VAL A 91 -23.59 -4.65 4.33
CA VAL A 91 -24.55 -5.67 4.82
C VAL A 91 -25.23 -6.44 3.68
N LYS A 92 -25.22 -5.89 2.46
CA LYS A 92 -25.79 -6.50 1.25
C LYS A 92 -24.74 -7.31 0.47
N GLY A 93 -24.47 -8.53 0.94
CA GLY A 93 -23.78 -9.57 0.17
C GLY A 93 -24.76 -10.66 -0.30
N GLU A 94 -24.43 -11.38 -1.38
CA GLU A 94 -25.26 -12.42 -2.02
C GLU A 94 -25.79 -13.53 -1.08
N GLY A 95 -25.27 -13.64 0.15
CA GLY A 95 -25.73 -14.58 1.18
C GLY A 95 -26.87 -14.10 2.11
N ASN A 96 -27.21 -12.80 2.10
CA ASN A 96 -28.17 -12.20 3.06
C ASN A 96 -29.49 -11.75 2.41
N LEU A 97 -29.89 -12.37 1.30
CA LEU A 97 -31.10 -12.02 0.55
C LEU A 97 -32.42 -12.28 1.31
N GLN A 98 -32.40 -12.94 2.47
CA GLN A 98 -33.61 -13.24 3.26
C GLN A 98 -33.98 -12.17 4.29
N ALA A 99 -33.14 -11.15 4.54
CA ALA A 99 -33.43 -10.10 5.52
C ALA A 99 -34.15 -8.86 4.93
N ALA A 100 -34.40 -8.85 3.62
CA ALA A 100 -35.03 -7.70 2.95
C ALA A 100 -36.57 -7.80 2.96
N SER A 101 -37.20 -7.77 4.14
CA SER A 101 -38.60 -7.38 4.26
C SER A 101 -38.70 -5.93 4.70
N SER A 102 -39.32 -5.14 3.84
CA SER A 102 -39.47 -3.70 3.83
C SER A 102 -40.28 -3.14 5.01
N ALA A 103 -39.58 -2.54 5.98
CA ALA A 103 -40.00 -1.45 6.89
C ALA A 103 -38.87 -1.13 7.90
N ASP A 104 -38.03 -2.12 8.21
CA ASP A 104 -36.95 -2.01 9.21
C ASP A 104 -35.63 -1.45 8.64
N THR A 105 -35.51 -1.32 7.32
CA THR A 105 -34.25 -0.93 6.64
C THR A 105 -33.73 0.46 7.04
N GLU A 106 -34.59 1.40 7.43
CA GLU A 106 -34.16 2.76 7.82
C GLU A 106 -33.73 2.82 9.29
N ALA A 107 -34.42 2.10 10.17
CA ALA A 107 -34.04 1.99 11.58
C ALA A 107 -32.77 1.14 11.75
N ASP A 108 -32.65 0.03 11.02
CA ASP A 108 -31.44 -0.81 11.00
C ASP A 108 -30.24 -0.02 10.45
N GLN A 109 -30.41 0.78 9.39
CA GLN A 109 -29.32 1.64 8.88
C GLN A 109 -28.92 2.75 9.86
N MET A 110 -29.87 3.28 10.64
CA MET A 110 -29.58 4.28 11.67
C MET A 110 -28.82 3.65 12.85
N ASP A 111 -29.24 2.48 13.31
CA ASP A 111 -28.60 1.72 14.41
C ASP A 111 -27.19 1.24 14.01
N GLU A 112 -27.03 0.71 12.79
CA GLU A 112 -25.72 0.30 12.25
C GLU A 112 -24.75 1.47 12.06
N ASN A 113 -25.25 2.67 11.75
CA ASN A 113 -24.43 3.89 11.71
C ASN A 113 -24.01 4.30 13.13
N GLU A 114 -24.87 4.17 14.13
CA GLU A 114 -24.50 4.45 15.53
C GLU A 114 -23.44 3.48 16.05
N ASP A 115 -23.57 2.18 15.74
CA ASP A 115 -22.58 1.17 16.11
C ASP A 115 -21.21 1.44 15.50
N TYR A 116 -21.15 1.71 14.19
CA TYR A 116 -19.89 2.08 13.55
C TYR A 116 -19.31 3.36 14.17
N ASN A 117 -20.12 4.41 14.35
CA ASN A 117 -19.67 5.68 14.90
C ASN A 117 -19.10 5.51 16.31
N ARG A 118 -19.71 4.66 17.14
CA ARG A 118 -19.24 4.33 18.48
C ARG A 118 -17.89 3.62 18.44
N ILE A 119 -17.75 2.55 17.64
CA ILE A 119 -16.48 1.82 17.48
C ILE A 119 -15.38 2.73 16.91
N ALA A 120 -15.71 3.54 15.90
CA ALA A 120 -14.82 4.51 15.31
C ALA A 120 -14.35 5.57 16.32
N THR A 121 -15.27 6.07 17.17
CA THR A 121 -14.94 7.03 18.23
C THR A 121 -13.99 6.42 19.26
N LEU A 122 -14.24 5.16 19.68
CA LEU A 122 -13.35 4.43 20.58
C LEU A 122 -11.97 4.24 19.93
N ALA A 123 -11.91 3.80 18.68
CA ALA A 123 -10.66 3.65 17.94
C ALA A 123 -9.88 4.98 17.83
N ALA A 124 -10.56 6.08 17.51
CA ALA A 124 -9.96 7.40 17.38
C ALA A 124 -9.41 7.96 18.71
N SER A 125 -9.85 7.44 19.85
CA SER A 125 -9.31 7.80 21.17
C SER A 125 -7.95 7.17 21.48
N LEU A 126 -7.51 6.20 20.67
CA LEU A 126 -6.23 5.52 20.84
C LEU A 126 -5.06 6.50 20.61
N THR A 127 -4.20 6.62 21.62
CA THR A 127 -3.07 7.54 21.57
C THR A 127 -1.85 6.93 20.88
N ARG A 128 -0.93 7.79 20.43
CA ARG A 128 0.34 7.38 19.82
C ARG A 128 1.15 6.47 20.75
N ASP A 129 1.28 6.83 22.03
CA ASP A 129 2.07 6.07 22.98
C ASP A 129 1.47 4.68 23.23
N GLU A 130 0.15 4.59 23.34
CA GLU A 130 -0.55 3.32 23.50
C GLU A 130 -0.36 2.41 22.28
N LEU A 131 -0.50 2.96 21.08
CA LEU A 131 -0.36 2.20 19.82
C LEU A 131 1.07 1.69 19.59
N LEU A 132 2.09 2.36 20.15
CA LEU A 132 3.50 1.98 20.00
C LEU A 132 4.06 1.12 21.14
N THR A 133 3.42 1.11 22.32
CA THR A 133 3.96 0.44 23.52
C THR A 133 3.13 -0.74 24.00
N LEU A 134 1.82 -0.76 23.73
CA LEU A 134 0.92 -1.82 24.20
C LEU A 134 0.82 -2.95 23.18
N ASP A 135 0.59 -4.16 23.67
CA ASP A 135 0.27 -5.30 22.84
C ASP A 135 -1.19 -5.24 22.32
N VAL A 136 -1.45 -6.01 21.26
CA VAL A 136 -2.75 -6.05 20.58
C VAL A 136 -3.89 -6.47 21.51
N ASP A 137 -3.66 -7.44 22.42
CA ASP A 137 -4.69 -7.91 23.34
C ASP A 137 -5.09 -6.84 24.36
N THR A 138 -4.10 -6.11 24.87
CA THR A 138 -4.33 -4.97 25.77
C THR A 138 -5.10 -3.84 25.08
N ILE A 139 -4.74 -3.49 23.84
CA ILE A 139 -5.44 -2.45 23.06
C ILE A 139 -6.90 -2.87 22.81
N LEU A 140 -7.12 -4.08 22.29
CA LEU A 140 -8.47 -4.56 21.98
C LEU A 140 -9.35 -4.64 23.22
N ARG A 141 -8.82 -5.15 24.34
CA ARG A 141 -9.57 -5.18 25.60
C ARG A 141 -9.89 -3.77 26.08
N ARG A 142 -8.95 -2.84 26.02
CA ARG A 142 -9.18 -1.48 26.50
C ARG A 142 -10.24 -0.72 25.69
N LEU A 143 -10.19 -0.85 24.37
CA LEU A 143 -11.10 -0.14 23.47
C LEU A 143 -12.46 -0.82 23.37
N PHE A 144 -12.50 -2.16 23.37
CA PHE A 144 -13.67 -2.94 22.95
C PHE A 144 -14.08 -4.02 23.95
N TRP A 145 -13.89 -3.79 25.27
CA TRP A 145 -14.23 -4.79 26.29
C TRP A 145 -15.72 -5.16 26.35
N GLU A 146 -16.62 -4.25 25.94
CA GLU A 146 -18.07 -4.51 25.87
C GLU A 146 -18.46 -5.20 24.55
N GLU A 147 -17.55 -5.28 23.57
CA GLU A 147 -17.85 -5.81 22.23
C GLU A 147 -17.62 -7.31 22.12
N LYS A 148 -18.44 -7.94 21.26
CA LYS A 148 -18.21 -9.33 20.85
C LYS A 148 -17.17 -9.38 19.74
N LEU A 149 -15.93 -9.67 20.11
CA LEU A 149 -14.82 -9.77 19.16
C LEU A 149 -14.65 -11.21 18.64
N LEU A 150 -14.65 -11.35 17.31
CA LEU A 150 -14.16 -12.56 16.64
C LEU A 150 -12.69 -12.37 16.27
N ARG A 151 -11.80 -13.21 16.80
CA ARG A 151 -10.37 -13.12 16.53
C ARG A 151 -9.92 -14.15 15.51
N PHE A 152 -9.26 -13.66 14.46
CA PHE A 152 -8.58 -14.51 13.49
C PHE A 152 -7.15 -14.83 13.95
N VAL A 153 -6.65 -16.00 13.53
CA VAL A 153 -5.27 -16.38 13.80
C VAL A 153 -4.34 -15.45 13.03
N LEU A 154 -3.38 -14.85 13.72
CA LEU A 154 -2.38 -13.99 13.10
C LEU A 154 -1.51 -14.81 12.16
N GLN A 155 -1.38 -14.37 10.91
CA GLN A 155 -0.40 -14.93 10.00
C GLN A 155 1.00 -14.51 10.46
N GLN A 156 1.90 -15.49 10.59
CA GLN A 156 3.25 -15.33 11.10
C GLN A 156 4.25 -15.92 10.09
N GLY A 157 5.51 -15.48 10.14
CA GLY A 157 6.56 -16.01 9.28
C GLY A 157 6.39 -15.59 7.82
N GLU A 158 6.49 -16.54 6.88
CA GLU A 158 6.46 -16.25 5.44
C GLU A 158 5.11 -15.71 4.93
N ASP A 159 4.02 -16.13 5.58
CA ASP A 159 2.64 -15.75 5.25
C ASP A 159 2.21 -14.45 5.96
N GLY A 160 3.00 -13.94 6.91
CA GLY A 160 2.72 -12.69 7.62
C GLY A 160 3.24 -11.44 6.89
N PRO A 161 2.83 -10.23 7.33
CA PRO A 161 3.38 -8.98 6.81
C PRO A 161 4.90 -8.92 7.03
N ARG A 162 5.64 -8.74 5.93
CA ARG A 162 7.09 -8.61 5.96
C ARG A 162 7.55 -7.74 4.80
N PHE A 163 8.70 -7.09 4.98
CA PHE A 163 9.35 -6.44 3.85
C PHE A 163 9.74 -7.49 2.80
N ALA A 164 9.30 -7.27 1.56
CA ALA A 164 9.61 -8.16 0.45
C ALA A 164 9.77 -7.33 -0.83
N CYS A 165 10.95 -7.40 -1.44
CA CYS A 165 11.20 -6.82 -2.76
C CYS A 165 11.35 -7.94 -3.79
N THR A 166 10.85 -7.71 -5.00
CA THR A 166 10.93 -8.68 -6.09
C THR A 166 12.06 -8.37 -7.08
N CYS A 167 12.94 -7.43 -6.77
CA CYS A 167 14.14 -7.18 -7.56
C CYS A 167 15.02 -8.44 -7.61
N SER A 168 15.65 -8.67 -8.75
CA SER A 168 16.63 -9.75 -8.90
C SER A 168 17.65 -9.38 -9.96
N ARG A 169 18.82 -10.02 -9.93
CA ARG A 169 19.85 -9.85 -10.96
C ARG A 169 19.30 -10.18 -12.35
N GLU A 170 18.41 -11.17 -12.47
CA GLU A 170 17.77 -11.52 -13.74
C GLU A 170 16.89 -10.38 -14.29
N ARG A 171 16.06 -9.75 -13.45
CA ARG A 171 15.24 -8.61 -13.86
C ARG A 171 16.09 -7.42 -14.27
N VAL A 172 17.16 -7.13 -13.53
CA VAL A 172 18.11 -6.07 -13.88
C VAL A 172 18.84 -6.39 -15.19
N SER A 173 19.26 -7.63 -15.39
CA SER A 173 19.85 -8.08 -16.66
C SER A 173 18.90 -7.90 -17.84
N ASN A 174 17.62 -8.22 -17.68
CA ASN A 174 16.61 -8.03 -18.73
C ASN A 174 16.35 -6.54 -19.01
N MET A 175 16.35 -5.69 -17.97
CA MET A 175 16.28 -4.24 -18.12
C MET A 175 17.48 -3.70 -18.92
N LEU A 176 18.71 -4.09 -18.57
CA LEU A 176 19.93 -3.68 -19.28
C LEU A 176 19.95 -4.17 -20.73
N ARG A 177 19.41 -5.36 -21.01
CA ARG A 177 19.23 -5.85 -22.39
C ARG A 177 18.27 -4.98 -23.20
N ASN A 178 17.17 -4.54 -22.60
CA ASN A 178 16.19 -3.67 -23.25
C ASN A 178 16.73 -2.26 -23.49
N LEU A 179 17.67 -1.79 -22.67
CA LEU A 179 18.37 -0.53 -22.87
C LEU A 179 19.28 -0.56 -24.11
N GLY A 180 19.87 -1.72 -24.40
CA GLY A 180 20.69 -1.97 -25.58
C GLY A 180 22.18 -2.00 -25.30
N GLU A 181 22.93 -2.70 -26.15
CA GLU A 181 24.37 -2.94 -25.98
C GLU A 181 25.20 -1.65 -26.03
N GLU A 182 24.85 -0.73 -26.92
CA GLU A 182 25.59 0.52 -27.10
C GLU A 182 25.57 1.39 -25.85
N GLU A 183 24.40 1.53 -25.21
CA GLU A 183 24.24 2.31 -23.99
C GLU A 183 24.90 1.64 -22.78
N VAL A 184 24.83 0.31 -22.68
CA VAL A 184 25.53 -0.42 -21.61
C VAL A 184 27.05 -0.28 -21.78
N ARG A 185 27.55 -0.33 -23.02
CA ARG A 185 28.99 -0.18 -23.30
C ARG A 185 29.49 1.24 -23.04
N SER A 186 28.73 2.27 -23.39
CA SER A 186 29.14 3.67 -23.12
C SER A 186 29.34 3.90 -21.63
N VAL A 187 28.44 3.40 -20.78
CA VAL A 187 28.56 3.49 -19.32
C VAL A 187 29.80 2.74 -18.81
N LEU A 188 30.13 1.58 -19.36
CA LEU A 188 31.34 0.83 -19.00
C LEU A 188 32.62 1.58 -19.40
N GLU A 189 32.65 2.21 -20.57
CA GLU A 189 33.80 2.98 -21.05
C GLU A 189 34.05 4.21 -20.16
N GLU A 190 32.98 4.86 -19.69
CA GLU A 190 33.08 6.04 -18.82
C GLU A 190 33.40 5.70 -17.35
N ARG A 191 32.77 4.65 -16.81
CA ARG A 191 32.76 4.39 -15.35
C ARG A 191 33.40 3.07 -14.93
N GLY A 192 33.75 2.20 -15.89
CA GLY A 192 34.36 0.89 -15.65
C GLY A 192 33.39 -0.19 -15.14
N ALA A 193 32.17 0.16 -14.75
CA ALA A 193 31.11 -0.75 -14.32
C ALA A 193 29.74 -0.10 -14.49
N VAL A 194 28.71 -0.93 -14.65
CA VAL A 194 27.30 -0.50 -14.58
C VAL A 194 26.76 -0.82 -13.20
N GLU A 195 26.19 0.17 -12.53
CA GLU A 195 25.58 0.05 -11.20
C GLU A 195 24.10 0.40 -11.27
N VAL A 196 23.25 -0.52 -10.83
CA VAL A 196 21.80 -0.35 -10.78
C VAL A 196 21.35 -0.51 -9.32
N GLY A 197 20.86 0.58 -8.74
CA GLY A 197 20.23 0.56 -7.43
C GLY A 197 18.73 0.31 -7.54
N CYS A 198 18.19 -0.62 -6.75
CA CYS A 198 16.74 -0.78 -6.64
C CYS A 198 16.15 0.32 -5.75
N GLU A 199 15.26 1.16 -6.28
CA GLU A 199 14.63 2.26 -5.53
C GLU A 199 13.66 1.78 -4.42
N PHE A 200 13.29 0.49 -4.42
CA PHE A 200 12.40 -0.08 -3.41
C PHE A 200 13.14 -0.65 -2.20
N CYS A 201 14.23 -1.41 -2.41
CA CYS A 201 14.97 -2.06 -1.33
C CYS A 201 16.40 -1.55 -1.14
N GLY A 202 16.87 -0.64 -1.98
CA GLY A 202 18.23 -0.11 -1.94
C GLY A 202 19.33 -1.07 -2.40
N GLN A 203 18.98 -2.31 -2.79
CA GLN A 203 19.97 -3.29 -3.24
C GLN A 203 20.70 -2.80 -4.49
N GLN A 204 22.03 -2.91 -4.47
CA GLN A 204 22.91 -2.50 -5.57
C GLN A 204 23.30 -3.72 -6.41
N TYR A 205 23.11 -3.61 -7.72
CA TYR A 205 23.51 -4.60 -8.70
C TYR A 205 24.64 -4.04 -9.55
N ARG A 206 25.83 -4.63 -9.45
CA ARG A 206 27.01 -4.22 -10.20
C ARG A 206 27.31 -5.21 -11.32
N TYR A 207 27.61 -4.70 -12.51
CA TYR A 207 28.02 -5.46 -13.68
C TYR A 207 29.38 -4.92 -14.15
N ASP A 208 30.39 -5.79 -14.16
CA ASP A 208 31.67 -5.49 -14.78
C ASP A 208 31.63 -5.70 -16.31
N ALA A 209 32.77 -5.52 -16.98
CA ALA A 209 32.86 -5.70 -18.42
C ALA A 209 32.51 -7.12 -18.89
N VAL A 210 32.81 -8.14 -18.08
CA VAL A 210 32.53 -9.55 -18.42
C VAL A 210 31.04 -9.82 -18.25
N ASP A 211 30.47 -9.42 -17.12
CA ASP A 211 29.04 -9.55 -16.84
C ASP A 211 28.20 -8.84 -17.91
N ALA A 212 28.59 -7.62 -18.30
CA ALA A 212 27.88 -6.85 -19.30
C ALA A 212 27.98 -7.46 -20.70
N ALA A 213 29.15 -7.97 -21.10
CA ALA A 213 29.29 -8.70 -22.37
C ALA A 213 28.43 -9.97 -22.39
N GLN A 214 28.31 -10.67 -21.26
CA GLN A 214 27.47 -11.86 -21.14
C GLN A 214 25.98 -11.57 -21.37
N LEU A 215 25.50 -10.36 -21.06
CA LEU A 215 24.11 -9.96 -21.31
C LEU A 215 23.70 -10.11 -22.78
N PHE A 216 24.64 -9.89 -23.71
CA PHE A 216 24.38 -9.82 -25.16
C PHE A 216 24.91 -11.03 -25.94
N THR A 217 25.87 -11.79 -25.40
CA THR A 217 26.37 -13.02 -26.06
C THR A 217 25.35 -14.16 -26.19
N GLY A 218 24.26 -14.17 -25.42
CA GLY A 218 23.21 -15.20 -25.46
C GLY A 218 22.22 -15.11 -26.64
N LEU A 219 22.34 -14.10 -27.50
CA LEU A 219 21.38 -13.82 -28.59
C LEU A 219 21.66 -14.55 -29.92
N VAL A 220 22.66 -15.43 -29.98
CA VAL A 220 22.87 -16.27 -31.17
C VAL A 220 22.09 -17.59 -31.03
N LYS A 221 20.87 -17.60 -31.62
CA LYS A 221 19.93 -18.71 -31.88
C LYS A 221 18.64 -18.70 -31.05
N GLN A 222 17.77 -17.72 -31.29
CA GLN A 222 16.34 -18.03 -31.33
C GLN A 222 15.96 -18.13 -32.82
N PRO A 223 15.72 -19.35 -33.37
CA PRO A 223 15.22 -19.47 -34.74
C PRO A 223 13.85 -18.77 -34.84
N PRO A 224 13.49 -18.21 -36.02
CA PRO A 224 12.20 -17.55 -36.18
C PRO A 224 11.09 -18.54 -35.84
N GLY A 225 10.25 -18.17 -34.86
CA GLY A 225 9.08 -18.95 -34.46
C GLY A 225 8.22 -19.23 -35.68
N SER A 226 7.98 -20.51 -35.94
CA SER A 226 7.16 -20.94 -37.08
C SER A 226 5.75 -20.39 -36.95
N PRO A 227 5.17 -19.75 -37.99
CA PRO A 227 3.80 -19.32 -37.98
C PRO A 227 2.95 -20.54 -38.33
N ASN A 228 2.54 -21.33 -37.34
CA ASN A 228 1.38 -22.21 -37.35
C ASN A 228 1.40 -23.09 -36.10
N ILE A 229 0.37 -22.98 -35.26
CA ILE A 229 -0.49 -24.09 -34.83
C ILE A 229 -1.77 -23.47 -34.24
N GLN A 230 -2.86 -24.09 -34.66
CA GLN A 230 -4.29 -23.81 -34.41
C GLN A 230 -4.70 -23.89 -32.95
#